data_AF-A0A368VY79-F1
#
_entry.id   AF-A0A368VY79-F1
#
_cell.length_a   1.000
_cell.length_b   1.000
_cell.length_c   1.000
_cell.angle_alpha   90.00
_cell.angle_beta   90.00
_cell.angle_gamma   90.00
#
_symmetry.space_group_name_H-M   'P 1'
#
loop_
_entity.id
_entity.type
_entity.pdbx_description
1 polymer ?
#
loop_
_entity_poly.entity_id
_entity_poly.type
_entity_poly.pdbx_seq_one_letter_code
_entity_poly.pdbx_strand_id
1 'polypeptide(L)'
;MVKTQIDLDDEALERARAALGTQSKVDTVNTALRLAAEVGPRPRRRYVPARELKAALADLPDVDIEDLRADADRSGDDSFETEETHLEELFNNAADSVWHTR
;
A
#
# COMPACT_ATOMS: atom_id res chain seq x y z
N MET A 1 8.49 23.23 -18.60
CA MET A 1 7.24 23.26 -17.80
C MET A 1 6.22 24.09 -18.55
N VAL A 2 5.02 23.55 -18.78
CA VAL A 2 3.88 24.33 -19.29
C VAL A 2 3.16 24.92 -18.08
N LYS A 3 2.72 26.18 -18.18
CA LYS A 3 1.92 26.82 -17.12
C LYS A 3 0.46 26.43 -17.32
N THR A 4 -0.12 25.81 -16.31
CA THR A 4 -1.53 25.42 -16.29
C THR A 4 -2.15 25.97 -15.01
N GLN A 5 -3.33 26.57 -15.12
CA GLN A 5 -4.12 26.97 -13.96
C GLN A 5 -5.06 25.81 -13.62
N ILE A 6 -4.97 25.32 -12.38
CA ILE A 6 -5.80 24.24 -11.84
C ILE A 6 -6.26 24.66 -10.45
N ASP A 7 -7.47 24.27 -10.09
CA ASP A 7 -7.96 24.40 -8.73
C ASP A 7 -7.44 23.22 -7.91
N LEU A 8 -6.87 23.51 -6.74
CA LEU A 8 -6.39 22.52 -5.79
C LEU A 8 -7.04 22.77 -4.43
N ASP A 9 -7.42 21.69 -3.78
CA ASP A 9 -7.79 21.71 -2.38
C ASP A 9 -6.53 22.03 -1.52
N ASP A 10 -6.61 23.11 -0.74
CA ASP A 10 -5.48 23.59 0.06
C ASP A 10 -5.14 22.64 1.23
N GLU A 11 -6.11 21.92 1.81
CA GLU A 11 -5.86 20.93 2.86
C GLU A 11 -5.17 19.70 2.30
N ALA A 12 -5.60 19.22 1.13
CA ALA A 12 -4.95 18.14 0.42
C ALA A 12 -3.51 18.51 0.02
N LEU A 13 -3.30 19.75 -0.42
CA LEU A 13 -1.98 20.26 -0.76
C LEU A 13 -1.06 20.32 0.45
N GLU A 14 -1.54 20.80 1.60
CA GLU A 14 -0.72 20.91 2.80
C GLU A 14 -0.35 19.52 3.36
N ARG A 15 -1.29 18.56 3.34
CA ARG A 15 -0.97 17.17 3.67
C ARG A 15 0.07 16.57 2.74
N ALA A 16 -0.04 16.83 1.44
CA ALA A 16 0.96 16.38 0.48
C ALA A 16 2.32 17.05 0.72
N ARG A 17 2.35 18.35 1.08
CA ARG A 17 3.59 19.05 1.42
C ARG A 17 4.28 18.45 2.62
N ALA A 18 3.53 18.17 3.69
CA ALA A 18 4.05 17.54 4.89
C ALA A 18 4.58 16.13 4.59
N ALA A 19 3.82 15.31 3.85
CA ALA A 19 4.22 13.95 3.51
C ALA A 19 5.43 13.90 2.57
N LEU A 20 5.56 14.85 1.64
CA LEU A 20 6.64 14.90 0.66
C LEU A 20 7.83 15.77 1.09
N GLY A 21 7.75 16.48 2.22
CA GLY A 21 8.79 17.39 2.71
C GLY A 21 9.06 18.60 1.80
N THR A 22 8.09 18.99 0.98
CA THR A 22 8.27 20.04 -0.05
C THR A 22 7.87 21.44 0.43
N GLN A 23 8.62 22.45 -0.01
CA GLN A 23 8.38 23.84 0.43
C GLN A 23 7.50 24.65 -0.52
N SER A 24 7.43 24.30 -1.80
CA SER A 24 6.63 25.04 -2.80
C SER A 24 5.51 24.18 -3.38
N LYS A 25 4.36 24.81 -3.73
CA LYS A 25 3.21 24.13 -4.35
C LYS A 25 3.62 23.39 -5.63
N VAL A 26 4.51 23.99 -6.43
CA VAL A 26 4.99 23.42 -7.69
C VAL A 26 5.83 22.18 -7.44
N ASP A 27 6.73 22.22 -6.45
CA ASP A 27 7.57 21.07 -6.10
C ASP A 27 6.72 19.91 -5.57
N THR A 28 5.70 20.21 -4.76
CA THR A 28 4.75 19.20 -4.26
C THR A 28 4.06 18.50 -5.42
N VAL A 29 3.47 19.26 -6.35
CA VAL A 29 2.72 18.70 -7.48
C VAL A 29 3.64 17.90 -8.39
N ASN A 30 4.81 18.43 -8.76
CA ASN A 30 5.75 17.73 -9.63
C ASN A 30 6.28 16.43 -9.00
N THR A 31 6.56 16.45 -7.69
CA THR A 31 7.02 15.26 -6.97
C THR A 31 5.91 14.22 -6.87
N ALA A 32 4.69 14.64 -6.52
CA ALA A 32 3.54 13.74 -6.47
C ALA A 32 3.25 13.08 -7.82
N LEU A 33 3.30 13.84 -8.93
CA LEU A 33 3.08 13.29 -10.27
C LEU A 33 4.17 12.29 -10.67
N ARG A 34 5.42 12.53 -10.27
CA ARG A 34 6.52 11.59 -10.51
C ARG A 34 6.29 10.27 -9.77
N LEU A 35 5.97 10.34 -8.48
CA LEU A 35 5.66 9.17 -7.67
C LEU A 35 4.44 8.40 -8.22
N ALA A 36 3.39 9.11 -8.64
CA ALA A 36 2.22 8.48 -9.25
C ALA A 36 2.55 7.74 -10.56
N ALA A 37 3.51 8.24 -11.34
CA ALA A 37 3.99 7.57 -12.54
C ALA A 37 4.88 6.35 -12.23
N GLU A 38 5.72 6.43 -11.19
CA GLU A 38 6.59 5.33 -10.74
C GLU A 38 5.80 4.15 -10.16
N VAL A 39 4.68 4.41 -9.50
CA VAL A 39 3.73 3.37 -9.05
C VAL A 39 3.12 2.59 -10.24
N GLY A 40 3.33 3.08 -11.47
CA GLY A 40 2.85 2.46 -12.70
C GLY A 40 1.32 2.50 -12.79
N PRO A 41 0.74 2.16 -13.95
CA PRO A 41 -0.67 1.83 -13.97
C PRO A 41 -0.85 0.63 -13.06
N ARG A 42 -1.34 0.84 -11.83
CA ARG A 42 -2.04 -0.23 -11.10
C ARG A 42 -2.96 -0.84 -12.15
N PRO A 43 -2.85 -2.14 -12.47
CA PRO A 43 -3.73 -2.74 -13.45
C PRO A 43 -5.12 -2.35 -12.99
N ARG A 44 -5.80 -1.49 -13.77
CA ARG A 44 -7.18 -1.11 -13.47
C ARG A 44 -7.85 -2.44 -13.33
N ARG A 45 -8.22 -2.81 -12.11
CA ARG A 45 -8.68 -4.16 -11.78
C ARG A 45 -9.86 -4.36 -12.71
N ARG A 46 -9.61 -5.05 -13.83
CA ARG A 46 -10.61 -5.19 -14.87
C ARG A 46 -11.68 -5.96 -14.15
N TYR A 47 -12.88 -5.40 -14.09
CA TYR A 47 -13.99 -6.16 -13.55
C TYR A 47 -14.17 -7.34 -14.48
N VAL A 48 -13.70 -8.51 -14.04
CA VAL A 48 -13.91 -9.77 -14.71
C VAL A 48 -15.14 -10.37 -14.02
N PRO A 49 -16.29 -10.48 -14.71
CA PRO A 49 -17.46 -11.09 -14.11
C PRO A 49 -17.13 -12.52 -13.69
N ALA A 50 -17.69 -12.98 -12.57
CA ALA A 50 -17.34 -14.26 -11.96
C ALA A 50 -17.42 -15.47 -12.91
N ARG A 51 -18.29 -15.41 -13.93
CA ARG A 51 -18.39 -16.43 -14.98
C ARG A 51 -17.15 -16.53 -15.87
N GLU A 52 -16.54 -15.40 -16.22
CA GLU A 52 -15.33 -15.35 -17.06
C GLU A 52 -14.13 -15.79 -16.25
N LEU A 53 -14.07 -15.41 -14.97
CA LEU A 53 -13.07 -15.92 -14.04
C LEU A 53 -13.19 -17.43 -13.86
N LYS A 54 -14.42 -17.95 -13.65
CA LYS A 54 -14.67 -19.39 -13.51
C LYS A 54 -14.29 -20.17 -14.77
N ALA A 55 -14.57 -19.63 -15.95
CA ALA A 55 -14.16 -20.25 -17.22
C ALA A 55 -12.63 -20.25 -17.37
N ALA A 56 -11.96 -19.14 -17.05
CA ALA A 56 -10.50 -19.06 -17.11
C ALA A 56 -9.80 -20.00 -16.09
N LEU A 57 -10.44 -20.24 -14.94
CA LEU A 57 -9.94 -21.17 -13.93
C LEU A 57 -10.24 -22.64 -14.24
N ALA A 58 -11.17 -22.93 -15.18
CA ALA A 58 -11.58 -24.30 -15.47
C ALA A 58 -10.50 -25.14 -16.17
N ASP A 59 -9.57 -24.47 -16.88
CA ASP A 59 -8.45 -25.12 -17.58
C ASP A 59 -7.17 -25.18 -16.74
N LEU A 60 -7.17 -24.60 -15.53
CA LEU A 60 -6.03 -24.72 -14.62
C LEU A 60 -6.04 -26.09 -13.96
N PRO A 61 -4.89 -26.76 -13.84
CA PRO A 61 -4.80 -27.98 -13.04
C PRO A 61 -5.18 -27.66 -11.59
N ASP A 62 -5.82 -28.60 -10.92
CA ASP A 62 -6.04 -28.52 -9.48
C ASP A 62 -4.67 -28.38 -8.81
N VAL A 63 -4.45 -27.22 -8.20
CA VAL A 63 -3.21 -26.95 -7.47
C VAL A 63 -3.41 -27.44 -6.05
N ASP A 64 -2.63 -28.43 -5.64
CA ASP A 64 -2.60 -28.86 -4.25
C ASP A 64 -1.93 -27.78 -3.40
N ILE A 65 -2.67 -27.25 -2.44
CA ILE A 65 -2.17 -26.21 -1.52
C ILE A 65 -1.05 -26.79 -0.64
N GLU A 66 -1.07 -28.09 -0.37
CA GLU A 66 -0.06 -28.77 0.44
C GLU A 66 1.28 -28.87 -0.31
N ASP A 67 1.24 -29.10 -1.63
CA ASP A 67 2.44 -29.10 -2.49
C ASP A 67 3.06 -27.70 -2.60
N LEU A 68 2.24 -26.65 -2.76
CA LEU A 68 2.73 -25.27 -2.78
C LEU A 68 3.39 -24.86 -1.46
N ARG A 69 2.86 -25.31 -0.32
CA ARG A 69 3.45 -25.06 1.00
C ARG A 69 4.79 -25.79 1.15
N ALA A 70 4.85 -27.05 0.74
CA ALA A 70 6.09 -27.82 0.78
C ALA A 70 7.20 -27.20 -0.09
N ASP A 71 6.86 -26.57 -1.21
CA ASP A 71 7.82 -25.84 -2.06
C ASP A 71 8.24 -24.49 -1.46
N ALA A 72 7.31 -23.77 -0.81
CA ALA A 72 7.61 -22.54 -0.09
C ALA A 72 8.58 -22.80 1.09
N ASP A 73 8.31 -23.83 1.90
CA ASP A 73 9.16 -24.23 3.02
C ASP A 73 10.56 -24.67 2.53
N ARG A 74 10.64 -25.29 1.35
CA ARG A 74 11.92 -25.72 0.74
C ARG A 74 12.70 -24.56 0.13
N SER A 75 12.02 -23.46 -0.22
CA SER A 75 12.65 -22.25 -0.77
C SER A 75 13.37 -21.40 0.28
N GLY A 76 13.17 -21.66 1.58
CA GLY A 76 13.96 -21.09 2.67
C GLY A 76 13.94 -19.55 2.72
N ASP A 77 12.88 -18.92 2.22
CA ASP A 77 12.69 -17.47 2.33
C ASP A 77 11.94 -17.14 3.64
N ASP A 78 12.67 -17.24 4.76
CA ASP A 78 12.24 -16.89 6.12
C ASP A 78 12.10 -15.36 6.33
N SER A 79 12.07 -14.55 5.27
CA SER A 79 12.11 -13.09 5.40
C SER A 79 10.75 -12.41 5.63
N PHE A 80 9.66 -13.16 5.76
CA PHE A 80 8.41 -12.64 6.32
C PHE A 80 8.38 -12.81 7.84
N GLU A 81 9.23 -12.05 8.53
CA GLU A 81 8.95 -11.72 9.93
C GLU A 81 7.64 -10.93 9.96
N THR A 82 6.64 -11.53 10.57
CA THR A 82 5.37 -10.93 10.94
C THR A 82 5.61 -9.65 11.75
N GLU A 83 5.61 -8.48 11.12
CA GLU A 83 5.56 -7.14 11.74
C GLU A 83 4.24 -6.87 12.50
N GLU A 84 3.52 -7.92 12.91
CA GLU A 84 2.19 -7.82 13.55
C GLU A 84 2.27 -7.81 15.09
N THR A 85 3.46 -7.85 15.69
CA THR A 85 3.61 -7.85 17.17
C THR A 85 4.19 -6.55 17.75
N HIS A 86 4.61 -5.56 16.95
CA HIS A 86 5.19 -4.32 17.49
C HIS A 86 4.18 -3.16 17.70
N LEU A 87 2.99 -3.24 17.11
CA LEU A 87 1.95 -2.21 17.26
C LEU A 87 1.07 -2.40 18.50
N GLU A 88 0.91 -3.62 19.03
CA GLU A 88 0.17 -3.87 20.27
C GLU A 88 0.95 -3.43 21.53
N GLU A 89 2.28 -3.57 21.54
CA GLU A 89 3.11 -3.09 22.66
C GLU A 89 3.12 -1.56 22.77
N LEU A 90 3.11 -0.85 21.64
CA LEU A 90 3.05 0.62 21.61
C LEU A 90 1.67 1.13 22.06
N PHE A 91 0.59 0.43 21.71
CA PHE A 91 -0.77 0.80 22.15
C PHE A 91 -0.98 0.56 23.66
N ASN A 92 -0.43 -0.54 24.20
CA ASN A 92 -0.56 -0.86 25.62
C ASN A 92 0.30 0.04 26.53
N ASN A 93 1.51 0.44 26.08
CA ASN A 93 2.34 1.39 26.85
C ASN A 93 1.78 2.83 26.88
N ALA A 94 1.06 3.24 25.83
CA ALA A 94 0.39 4.54 25.80
C ALA A 94 -0.85 4.59 26.71
N ALA A 95 -1.48 3.45 27.00
CA ALA A 95 -2.63 3.38 27.88
C ALA A 95 -2.24 3.50 29.37
N ASP A 96 -1.08 2.97 29.79
CA ASP A 96 -0.64 3.01 31.19
C ASP A 96 -0.05 4.37 31.62
N SER A 97 0.49 5.15 30.68
CA SER A 97 1.08 6.46 30.96
C SER A 97 0.06 7.59 31.19
N VAL A 98 -1.23 7.36 30.89
CA VAL A 98 -2.30 8.35 31.09
C VAL A 98 -2.99 8.24 32.46
N TRP A 99 -2.80 7.14 33.20
CA TRP A 99 -3.49 6.92 34.49
C TRP A 99 -2.67 7.22 35.76
N HIS A 100 -1.37 7.55 35.64
CA HIS A 100 -0.50 7.92 36.78
C HIS A 100 -0.06 9.38 36.76
N THR A 101 -0.98 10.30 36.44
CA THR A 101 -0.86 11.70 36.90
C THR A 101 -2.14 12.09 37.64
N ARG A 102 -2.17 11.73 38.92
CA ARG A 102 -3.11 12.28 39.89
C ARG A 102 -2.37 12.61 41.18
#